data_AF-A0A966USZ6-F1
#
_entry.id   AF-A0A966USZ6-F1
#
_cell.length_a   1.000
_cell.length_b   1.000
_cell.length_c   1.000
_cell.angle_alpha   90.00
_cell.angle_beta   90.00
_cell.angle_gamma   90.00
#
_symmetry.space_group_name_H-M   'P 1'
#
loop_
_entity.id
_entity.type
_entity.pdbx_description
1 polymer ?
#
loop_
_entity_poly.entity_id
_entity_poly.type
_entity_poly.pdbx_seq_one_letter_code
_entity_poly.pdbx_strand_id
1 'polypeptide(L)' 'MTFLNTLTFTNALEAKPSPLQRKRASLVRNLKDQLNLLNNPNLVKSRTKRVETNGHKEVVELSIPVRPWWRETIDGKL' A
#
# COMPACT_ATOMS: atom_id res chain seq x y z
N MET A 1 43.14 -25.85 20.98
CA MET A 1 41.86 -25.33 21.50
C MET A 1 41.39 -24.23 20.57
N THR A 2 40.31 -24.44 19.82
CA THR A 2 39.76 -23.43 18.91
C THR A 2 38.44 -22.92 19.48
N PHE A 3 38.46 -21.69 19.97
CA PHE A 3 37.28 -21.00 20.46
C PHE A 3 36.43 -20.57 19.26
N LEU A 4 35.15 -20.93 19.27
CA LEU A 4 34.17 -20.51 18.27
C LEU A 4 33.87 -19.02 18.46
N ASN A 5 34.20 -18.21 17.45
CA ASN A 5 33.92 -16.79 17.43
C ASN A 5 32.39 -16.55 17.41
N THR A 6 31.96 -15.74 18.37
CA THR A 6 30.66 -15.06 18.57
C THR A 6 29.65 -15.17 17.42
N LEU A 7 28.54 -15.88 17.68
CA LEU A 7 27.32 -15.77 16.89
C LEU A 7 26.66 -14.41 17.16
N THR A 8 26.73 -13.49 16.21
CA THR A 8 25.89 -12.28 16.23
C THR A 8 24.48 -12.65 15.79
N PHE A 9 23.53 -12.64 16.72
CA PHE A 9 22.12 -12.77 16.40
C PHE A 9 21.67 -11.52 15.64
N THR A 10 21.42 -11.66 14.34
CA THR A 10 20.72 -10.63 13.57
C THR A 10 19.27 -10.59 14.03
N ASN A 11 18.79 -9.40 14.41
CA ASN A 11 17.40 -9.22 14.81
C ASN A 11 16.49 -9.83 13.74
N ALA A 12 15.61 -10.73 14.14
CA ALA A 12 14.70 -11.42 13.25
C ALA A 12 13.95 -10.38 12.40
N LEU A 13 14.15 -10.44 11.08
CA LEU A 13 13.40 -9.64 10.11
C LEU A 13 11.91 -9.73 10.48
N GLU A 14 11.28 -8.58 10.73
CA GLU A 14 9.87 -8.51 11.14
C GLU A 14 9.03 -9.47 10.28
N ALA A 15 8.29 -10.34 10.96
CA ALA A 15 7.48 -11.35 10.29
C ALA A 15 6.55 -10.66 9.29
N LYS A 16 6.58 -11.11 8.02
CA LYS A 16 5.71 -10.56 6.97
C LYS A 16 4.26 -10.55 7.48
N PRO A 17 3.53 -9.43 7.31
CA PRO A 17 2.21 -9.30 7.89
C PRO A 17 1.28 -10.37 7.33
N SER A 18 0.52 -11.00 8.24
CA SER A 18 -0.42 -12.05 7.88
C SER A 18 -1.48 -11.51 6.91
N PRO A 19 -2.12 -12.37 6.08
CA PRO A 19 -3.16 -11.93 5.17
C PRO A 19 -4.28 -11.13 5.87
N LEU A 20 -4.61 -11.50 7.11
CA LEU A 20 -5.61 -10.81 7.92
C LEU A 20 -5.13 -9.41 8.36
N GLN A 21 -3.87 -9.28 8.78
CA GLN A 21 -3.28 -7.98 9.12
C GLN A 21 -3.27 -7.02 7.91
N ARG A 22 -2.97 -7.54 6.72
CA ARG A 22 -3.03 -6.74 5.47
C ARG A 22 -4.45 -6.26 5.17
N LYS A 23 -5.45 -7.14 5.30
CA LYS A 23 -6.87 -6.77 5.12
C LYS A 23 -7.29 -5.68 6.09
N ARG A 24 -6.94 -5.81 7.38
CA ARG A 24 -7.21 -4.80 8.42
C ARG A 24 -6.55 -3.46 8.09
N ALA A 25 -5.28 -3.48 7.70
CA ALA A 25 -4.57 -2.26 7.32
C ALA A 25 -5.22 -1.56 6.10
N SER A 26 -5.67 -2.34 5.11
CA SER A 26 -6.39 -1.79 3.96
C SER A 26 -7.72 -1.16 4.35
N LEU A 27 -8.49 -1.81 5.23
CA LEU A 27 -9.76 -1.27 5.72
C LEU A 27 -9.54 0.06 6.45
N VAL A 28 -8.58 0.11 7.38
CA VAL A 28 -8.25 1.33 8.12
C VAL A 28 -7.83 2.46 7.17
N ARG A 29 -7.03 2.15 6.14
CA ARG A 29 -6.64 3.13 5.13
C ARG A 29 -7.87 3.68 4.37
N ASN A 30 -8.77 2.79 3.95
CA ASN A 30 -9.98 3.18 3.24
C ASN A 30 -10.89 4.08 4.09
N LEU A 31 -11.04 3.78 5.38
CA LEU A 31 -11.82 4.62 6.31
C LEU A 31 -11.19 6.00 6.51
N LYS A 32 -9.85 6.08 6.63
CA LYS A 32 -9.14 7.36 6.73
C LYS A 32 -9.31 8.20 5.45
N ASP A 33 -9.18 7.58 4.29
CA ASP A 33 -9.38 8.25 3.00
C ASP A 33 -10.80 8.85 2.91
N GLN A 34 -11.80 8.17 3.47
CA GLN A 34 -13.18 8.68 3.49
C GLN A 34 -13.43 9.80 4.48
N LEU A 35 -12.84 9.71 5.66
CA LEU A 35 -12.90 10.80 6.62
C LEU A 35 -12.30 12.08 6.01
N ASN A 36 -11.21 11.95 5.25
CA ASN A 36 -10.62 13.07 4.53
C ASN A 36 -11.50 13.57 3.38
N LEU A 37 -12.20 12.66 2.68
CA LEU A 37 -13.12 13.02 1.60
C LEU A 37 -14.34 13.79 2.11
N LEU A 38 -14.85 13.46 3.31
CA LEU A 38 -15.93 14.22 3.95
C LEU A 38 -15.54 15.68 4.20
N ASN A 39 -14.27 15.92 4.55
CA ASN A 39 -13.75 17.27 4.77
C ASN A 39 -13.40 17.98 3.45
N ASN A 40 -12.97 17.23 2.44
CA ASN A 40 -12.51 17.75 1.15
C ASN A 40 -13.09 16.94 -0.03
N PRO A 41 -14.14 17.43 -0.71
CA PRO A 41 -14.83 16.68 -1.77
C PRO A 41 -13.97 16.43 -3.01
N ASN A 42 -12.88 17.20 -3.20
CA ASN A 42 -11.95 17.07 -4.32
C ASN A 42 -10.64 16.36 -3.91
N LEU A 43 -10.66 15.48 -2.91
CA LEU A 43 -9.47 14.78 -2.46
C LEU A 43 -8.89 13.89 -3.57
N VAL A 44 -7.61 14.12 -3.90
CA VAL A 44 -6.87 13.34 -4.88
C VAL A 44 -5.75 12.57 -4.18
N LYS A 45 -5.56 11.30 -4.54
CA LYS A 45 -4.54 10.41 -3.99
C LYS A 45 -3.51 10.07 -5.06
N SER A 46 -2.23 10.11 -4.69
CA SER A 46 -1.17 9.59 -5.56
C SER A 46 -1.17 8.06 -5.53
N ARG A 47 -1.19 7.46 -6.71
CA ARG A 47 -1.02 6.02 -6.93
C ARG A 47 0.17 5.81 -7.83
N THR A 48 1.14 5.08 -7.32
CA THR A 48 2.28 4.67 -8.12
C THR A 48 1.92 3.48 -9.00
N LYS A 49 2.19 3.60 -10.31
CA LYS A 49 2.02 2.52 -11.29
C LYS A 49 3.36 2.25 -11.94
N ARG A 50 3.75 0.98 -12.02
CA ARG A 50 4.88 0.55 -12.84
C ARG A 50 4.39 0.37 -14.27
N VAL A 51 5.00 1.09 -15.20
CA VAL A 51 4.70 1.03 -16.63
C VAL A 51 6.01 0.69 -17.35
N GLU A 52 5.96 -0.21 -18.33
CA GLU A 52 7.11 -0.43 -19.20
C GLU A 52 7.06 0.60 -20.33
N THR A 53 8.07 1.47 -20.36
CA THR A 53 8.27 2.45 -21.42
C THR A 53 9.62 2.12 -22.07
N ASN A 54 9.65 1.92 -23.39
CA ASN A 54 10.90 1.69 -24.15
C ASN A 54 11.83 0.59 -23.57
N GLY A 55 11.25 -0.52 -23.10
CA GLY A 55 12.02 -1.66 -22.56
C GLY A 55 12.49 -1.50 -21.10
N HIS A 56 12.20 -0.36 -20.45
CA HIS A 56 12.52 -0.13 -19.04
C HIS A 56 11.24 0.03 -18.19
N LYS A 57 11.27 -0.50 -16.96
CA LYS A 57 10.18 -0.35 -15.99
C LYS A 57 10.30 1.01 -15.30
N GLU A 58 9.46 1.95 -15.68
CA GLU A 58 9.35 3.24 -15.05
C GLU A 58 8.26 3.26 -13.98
N VAL A 59 8.51 4.00 -12.92
CA VAL A 59 7.60 4.19 -11.80
C VAL A 59 6.91 5.54 -12.03
N VAL A 60 5.65 5.50 -12.49
CA VAL A 60 4.85 6.71 -12.75
C VAL A 60 3.94 6.98 -11.57
N GLU A 61 3.91 8.22 -11.09
CA GLU A 61 2.94 8.67 -10.10
C GLU A 61 1.69 9.21 -10.80
N LEU A 62 0.54 8.64 -10.49
CA LEU A 62 -0.76 9.06 -11.01
C LEU A 62 -1.58 9.69 -9.90
N SER A 63 -2.19 10.84 -10.17
CA SER A 63 -3.15 11.46 -9.26
C SER A 63 -4.55 10.90 -9.57
N ILE A 64 -5.18 10.23 -8.60
CA ILE A 64 -6.48 9.58 -8.75
C ILE A 64 -7.47 10.20 -7.76
N PRO A 65 -8.65 10.66 -8.20
CA PRO A 65 -9.67 11.16 -7.29
C PRO A 65 -10.10 10.04 -6.34
N VAL A 66 -10.13 10.34 -5.04
CA VAL A 66 -10.63 9.40 -4.05
C VAL A 66 -12.15 9.32 -4.23
N ARG A 67 -12.66 8.09 -4.42
CA ARG A 67 -14.10 7.82 -4.45
C ARG A 67 -14.47 6.99 -3.22
N PRO A 68 -15.73 7.07 -2.75
CA PRO A 68 -16.19 6.19 -1.67
C PRO A 68 -16.02 4.72 -2.08
N TRP A 69 -15.24 3.95 -1.32
CA TRP A 69 -14.91 2.55 -1.66
C TRP A 69 -16.11 1.59 -1.57
N TRP A 70 -17.21 2.02 -0.94
CA TRP A 70 -18.48 1.28 -0.92
C TRP A 70 -19.40 1.60 -2.11
N ARG A 71 -19.05 2.58 -2.95
CA ARG A 71 -19.80 2.84 -4.19
C ARG A 71 -19.21 2.00 -5.30
N GLU A 72 -20.08 1.35 -6.06
CA GLU A 72 -19.68 0.62 -7.24
C GLU A 72 -19.06 1.57 -8.27
N THR A 73 -17.94 1.15 -8.85
CA THR A 73 -17.36 1.83 -10.01
C THR A 73 -18.26 1.57 -11.22
N ILE A 74 -18.30 2.50 -12.18
CA ILE A 74 -19.06 2.35 -13.44
C ILE A 74 -18.65 1.06 -14.19
N ASP A 75 -17.44 0.57 -13.96
CA ASP A 75 -16.90 -0.68 -14.52
C ASP A 75 -17.29 -1.95 -13.72
N GLY A 76 -18.20 -1.85 -12.74
CA GLY A 76 -18.71 -2.97 -11.94
C GLY A 76 -17.68 -3.64 -11.02
N LYS A 77 -16.49 -3.05 -10.86
CA LYS A 77 -15.45 -3.52 -9.94
C LYS A 77 -15.41 -2.64 -8.68
N LEU A 78 -15.61 -3.30 -7.53
CA LEU A 78 -15.35 -2.76 -6.19
C LEU A 78 -13.84 -2.69 -5.91
#